data_AF-A0A957SBE3-F1
#
_entry.id   AF-A0A957SBE3-F1
#
_cell.length_a   1.000
_cell.length_b   1.000
_cell.length_c   1.000
_cell.angle_alpha   90.00
_cell.angle_beta   90.00
_cell.angle_gamma   90.00
#
_symmetry.space_group_name_H-M   'P 1'
#
loop_
_entity.id
_entity.type
_entity.pdbx_description
1 polymer ?
#
loop_
_entity_poly.entity_id
_entity_poly.type
_entity_poly.pdbx_seq_one_letter_code
_entity_poly.pdbx_strand_id
1 'polypeptide(L)'
;MTNWLNKHDHAMMRLVDVADEIEMIANAFGDTGNPIMFDRLTQMAANMRLSVDDASSAVSKHIDDEYNKGRAEHGAILSALIEKVQP
;
A
#
# COMPACT_ATOMS: atom_id res chain seq x y z
N MET A 1 15.57 6.12 -7.46
CA MET A 1 14.60 5.58 -6.48
C MET A 1 13.16 5.49 -7.03
N THR A 2 12.84 6.15 -8.15
CA THR A 2 11.47 6.34 -8.68
C THR A 2 10.82 5.12 -9.36
N ASN A 3 11.58 4.10 -9.76
CA ASN A 3 11.01 3.01 -10.56
C ASN A 3 10.17 2.03 -9.73
N TRP A 4 10.51 1.80 -8.46
CA TRP A 4 9.83 0.80 -7.65
C TRP A 4 8.51 1.31 -7.06
N LEU A 5 8.44 2.57 -6.62
CA LEU A 5 7.19 3.20 -6.16
C LEU A 5 6.16 3.25 -7.27
N ASN A 6 6.55 3.69 -8.47
CA ASN A 6 5.64 3.68 -9.62
C ASN A 6 5.13 2.26 -9.97
N LYS A 7 5.99 1.24 -9.82
CA LYS A 7 5.59 -0.16 -10.01
C LYS A 7 4.67 -0.65 -8.91
N HIS A 8 4.91 -0.25 -7.66
CA HIS A 8 4.04 -0.53 -6.53
C HIS A 8 2.66 0.06 -6.77
N ASP A 9 2.57 1.35 -7.07
CA ASP A 9 1.29 2.06 -7.29
C ASP A 9 0.54 1.46 -8.48
N HIS A 10 1.25 1.12 -9.56
CA HIS A 10 0.65 0.43 -10.69
C HIS A 10 0.13 -0.96 -10.31
N ALA A 11 0.87 -1.72 -9.50
CA ALA A 11 0.41 -3.01 -9.01
C ALA A 11 -0.82 -2.88 -8.11
N MET A 12 -0.87 -1.88 -7.23
CA MET A 12 -2.01 -1.62 -6.35
C MET A 12 -3.26 -1.24 -7.16
N MET A 13 -3.14 -0.33 -8.13
CA MET A 13 -4.26 0.01 -9.02
C MET A 13 -4.80 -1.22 -9.75
N ARG A 14 -3.93 -2.07 -10.30
CA ARG A 14 -4.36 -3.30 -10.98
C ARG A 14 -5.08 -4.29 -10.06
N LEU A 15 -4.70 -4.35 -8.77
CA LEU A 15 -5.38 -5.20 -7.80
C LEU A 15 -6.77 -4.65 -7.46
N VAL A 16 -6.93 -3.32 -7.41
CA VAL A 16 -8.25 -2.69 -7.27
C VAL A 16 -9.12 -3.00 -8.49
N ASP A 17 -8.57 -2.87 -9.71
CA ASP A 17 -9.31 -3.21 -10.94
C ASP A 17 -9.78 -4.68 -10.92
N VAL A 18 -8.93 -5.63 -10.47
CA VAL A 18 -9.31 -7.04 -10.33
C VAL A 18 -10.39 -7.23 -9.27
N ALA A 19 -10.35 -6.50 -8.15
CA ALA A 19 -11.40 -6.56 -7.14
C ALA A 19 -12.74 -6.05 -7.68
N ASP A 20 -12.72 -4.98 -8.48
CA ASP A 20 -13.91 -4.44 -9.14
C ASP A 20 -14.49 -5.44 -10.15
N GLU A 21 -13.64 -6.10 -10.95
CA GLU A 21 -14.06 -7.17 -11.86
C GLU A 21 -14.69 -8.36 -11.11
N ILE A 22 -14.11 -8.78 -9.99
CA ILE A 22 -14.66 -9.85 -9.14
C ILE A 22 -16.05 -9.47 -8.62
N GLU A 23 -16.24 -8.22 -8.21
CA GLU A 23 -17.54 -7.73 -7.73
C GLU A 23 -18.59 -7.67 -8.86
N MET A 24 -18.19 -7.29 -10.07
CA MET A 24 -19.07 -7.37 -11.25
C MET A 24 -19.51 -8.81 -11.51
N ILE A 25 -18.58 -9.78 -11.42
CA ILE A 25 -18.91 -11.20 -11.55
C ILE A 25 -19.83 -11.66 -10.42
N ALA A 26 -19.59 -11.21 -9.18
CA ALA A 26 -20.44 -11.50 -8.04
C ALA A 26 -21.88 -11.06 -8.32
N ASN A 27 -22.08 -9.82 -8.79
CA ASN A 27 -23.39 -9.27 -9.12
C ASN A 27 -24.16 -10.13 -10.14
N ALA A 28 -23.48 -10.68 -11.17
CA ALA A 28 -24.10 -11.59 -12.12
C ALA A 28 -24.61 -12.91 -11.46
N PHE A 29 -23.94 -13.39 -10.41
CA PHE A 29 -24.45 -14.51 -9.60
C PHE A 29 -25.63 -14.11 -8.73
N GLY A 30 -25.67 -12.87 -8.24
CA GLY A 30 -26.82 -12.29 -7.55
C GLY A 30 -28.07 -12.31 -8.44
N ASP A 31 -27.93 -11.84 -9.68
CA ASP A 31 -29.01 -11.77 -10.67
C ASP A 31 -29.52 -13.16 -11.10
N THR A 32 -28.63 -14.16 -11.11
CA THR A 32 -28.98 -15.54 -11.50
C THR A 32 -29.47 -16.41 -10.32
N GLY A 33 -29.57 -15.84 -9.12
CA GLY A 33 -30.10 -16.52 -7.94
C GLY A 33 -29.13 -17.51 -7.30
N ASN A 34 -27.82 -17.28 -7.41
CA ASN A 34 -26.78 -18.06 -6.75
C ASN A 34 -26.13 -17.27 -5.59
N PRO A 35 -26.77 -17.23 -4.41
CA PRO A 35 -26.31 -16.41 -3.29
C PRO A 35 -24.95 -16.87 -2.74
N ILE A 36 -24.64 -18.17 -2.81
CA ILE A 36 -23.37 -18.71 -2.32
C ILE A 36 -22.19 -18.13 -3.13
N MET A 37 -22.33 -18.06 -4.46
CA MET A 37 -21.29 -17.49 -5.32
C MET A 37 -21.21 -15.98 -5.22
N PHE A 38 -22.36 -15.30 -5.11
CA PHE A 38 -22.41 -13.86 -4.85
C PHE A 38 -21.63 -13.52 -3.57
N ASP A 39 -21.98 -14.12 -2.43
CA ASP A 39 -21.35 -13.82 -1.14
C ASP A 39 -19.84 -14.10 -1.15
N ARG A 40 -19.44 -15.24 -1.74
CA ARG A 40 -18.04 -15.65 -1.77
C ARG A 40 -17.18 -14.70 -2.61
N LEU A 41 -17.66 -14.28 -3.77
CA LEU A 41 -16.92 -13.37 -4.65
C LEU A 41 -16.90 -11.95 -4.08
N THR A 42 -18.01 -11.47 -3.54
CA THR A 42 -18.06 -10.18 -2.83
C THR A 42 -17.05 -10.14 -1.69
N GLN A 43 -16.95 -11.21 -0.90
CA GLN A 43 -15.96 -11.27 0.18
C GLN A 43 -14.51 -11.34 -0.34
N MET A 44 -14.28 -12.03 -1.47
CA MET A 44 -12.96 -12.03 -2.12
C MET A 44 -12.54 -10.63 -2.59
N ALA A 45 -13.44 -9.89 -3.25
CA ALA A 45 -13.19 -8.51 -3.68
C ALA A 45 -12.89 -7.59 -2.48
N ALA A 46 -13.69 -7.69 -1.40
CA ALA A 46 -13.48 -6.93 -0.18
C ALA A 46 -12.12 -7.23 0.47
N ASN A 47 -11.75 -8.50 0.61
CA ASN A 47 -10.46 -8.90 1.17
C ASN A 47 -9.28 -8.43 0.31
N MET A 48 -9.45 -8.41 -1.01
CA MET A 48 -8.43 -7.90 -1.92
C MET A 48 -8.21 -6.40 -1.74
N ARG A 49 -9.29 -5.61 -1.61
CA ARG A 49 -9.20 -4.16 -1.31
C ARG A 49 -8.50 -3.89 0.03
N LEU A 50 -8.88 -4.63 1.07
CA LEU A 50 -8.20 -4.53 2.38
C LEU A 50 -6.70 -4.85 2.28
N SER A 51 -6.34 -5.88 1.51
CA SER A 51 -4.94 -6.24 1.30
C SER A 51 -4.15 -5.16 0.55
N VAL A 52 -4.79 -4.46 -0.39
CA VAL A 52 -4.20 -3.31 -1.11
C VAL A 52 -3.98 -2.12 -0.16
N ASP A 53 -4.95 -1.83 0.71
CA ASP A 53 -4.84 -0.77 1.71
C ASP A 53 -3.72 -1.07 2.72
N ASP A 54 -3.62 -2.31 3.20
CA ASP A 54 -2.56 -2.76 4.10
C ASP A 54 -1.18 -2.64 3.46
N ALA A 55 -1.03 -3.09 2.21
CA ALA A 55 0.23 -3.01 1.46
C ALA A 55 0.66 -1.55 1.25
N SER A 56 -0.27 -0.69 0.83
CA SER A 56 -0.01 0.75 0.60
C SER A 56 0.36 1.46 1.90
N SER A 57 -0.28 1.11 3.01
CA SER A 57 0.03 1.63 4.34
C SER A 57 1.42 1.20 4.80
N ALA A 58 1.79 -0.06 4.58
CA ALA A 58 3.12 -0.57 4.93
C ALA A 58 4.23 0.14 4.14
N VAL A 59 4.03 0.40 2.84
CA VAL A 59 4.98 1.15 2.02
C VAL A 59 5.10 2.60 2.48
N SER A 60 3.98 3.27 2.75
CA SER A 60 3.99 4.65 3.27
C SER A 60 4.76 4.75 4.58
N LYS A 61 4.50 3.82 5.51
CA LYS A 61 5.23 3.74 6.78
C LYS A 61 6.72 3.49 6.59
N HIS A 62 7.10 2.61 5.67
CA HIS A 62 8.52 2.34 5.40
C HIS A 62 9.25 3.58 4.88
N ILE A 63 8.59 4.37 4.01
CA ILE A 63 9.15 5.63 3.51
C ILE A 63 9.34 6.63 4.66
N ASP A 64 8.36 6.76 5.55
CA ASP A 64 8.46 7.64 6.72
C ASP A 64 9.58 7.21 7.68
N ASP A 65 9.71 5.91 7.94
CA ASP A 65 10.75 5.35 8.81
C ASP A 65 12.15 5.65 8.25
N GLU A 66 12.37 5.44 6.94
CA GLU A 66 13.65 5.75 6.28
C GLU A 66 13.95 7.25 6.26
N TYR A 67 12.94 8.09 6.02
CA TYR A 67 13.10 9.55 6.08
C TYR A 67 13.51 10.01 7.49
N ASN A 68 12.82 9.53 8.52
CA ASN A 68 13.09 9.89 9.91
C ASN A 68 14.47 9.41 10.37
N LYS A 69 14.88 8.22 9.94
CA LYS A 69 16.22 7.69 10.18
C LYS A 69 17.29 8.58 9.55
N GLY A 70 17.16 8.92 8.26
CA GLY A 70 18.12 9.79 7.58
C GLY A 70 18.18 11.19 8.21
N ARG A 71 17.04 11.74 8.63
CA ARG A 71 16.97 13.01 9.37
C ARG A 71 17.74 12.93 10.71
N ALA A 72 17.57 11.86 11.46
CA ALA A 72 18.27 11.66 12.73
C ALA A 72 19.79 11.53 12.52
N GLU A 73 20.22 10.76 11.52
CA GLU A 73 21.63 10.61 11.15
C GLU A 73 22.25 11.95 10.73
N HIS A 74 21.57 12.74 9.89
CA HIS A 74 22.00 14.09 9.54
C HIS A 74 22.11 15.01 10.76
N GLY A 75 21.13 14.97 11.67
CA GLY A 75 21.16 15.74 12.91
C GLY A 75 22.36 15.40 13.79
N ALA A 76 22.71 14.10 13.87
CA ALA A 76 23.89 13.63 14.61
C ALA A 76 25.19 14.12 13.96
N ILE A 77 25.29 14.06 12.63
CA ILE A 77 26.47 14.56 11.89
C ILE A 77 26.65 16.07 12.10
N LEU A 78 25.58 16.85 11.98
CA LEU A 78 25.63 18.30 12.17
C LEU A 78 26.07 18.65 13.61
N SER A 79 25.51 17.97 14.60
CA SER A 79 25.91 18.15 16.01
C SER A 79 27.40 17.87 16.22
N ALA A 80 27.90 16.75 15.68
CA ALA A 80 29.30 16.37 15.79
C ALA A 80 30.25 17.34 15.05
N LEU A 81 29.82 17.93 13.94
CA LEU A 81 30.58 18.96 13.23
C LEU A 81 30.64 20.26 14.04
N ILE A 82 29.53 20.67 14.64
CA ILE A 82 29.48 21.87 15.50
C ILE A 82 30.43 21.69 16.70
N GLU A 83 30.40 20.55 17.37
CA GLU A 83 31.27 20.26 18.51
C GLU A 83 32.76 20.30 18.13
N LYS A 84 33.13 19.84 16.92
CA LYS A 84 34.51 19.89 16.42
C LYS A 84 34.99 21.29 16.02
N VAL A 85 34.07 22.23 15.78
CA VAL A 85 34.38 23.59 15.30
C VAL A 85 34.29 24.62 16.45
N GLN A 86 33.67 24.25 17.58
CA GLN A 86 33.73 25.07 18.80
C GLN A 86 35.13 24.96 19.44
N PRO A 87 35.80 26.09 19.72
CA PRO A 87 37.13 26.11 20.34
C PRO A 87 37.13 25.68 21.81
#